data_AF-A0A660QB08-F1
#
_entry.id   AF-A0A660QB08-F1
#
_cell.length_a   1.000
_cell.length_b   1.000
_cell.length_c   1.000
_cell.angle_alpha   90.00
_cell.angle_beta   90.00
_cell.angle_gamma   90.00
#
_symmetry.space_group_name_H-M   'P 1'
#
loop_
_entity.id
_entity.type
_entity.pdbx_description
1 polymer ?
#
loop_
_entity_poly.entity_id
_entity_poly.type
_entity_poly.pdbx_seq_one_letter_code
_entity_poly.pdbx_strand_id
1 'polypeptide(L)'
;PKAAGREGMHKILKRITESGLGSFLAVLKLFGEQESFMSFPMAGYTLALDFPISLKAMDLFKELDAMVADYGGRLYLAKDSRMDAEMFEKTYPNAADFRQAIALLNEGNTKFASLLSKRIGITD
;
A
#
# COMPACT_ATOMS: atom_id res chain seq x y z
N PRO A 1 -6.40 -3.99 8.27
CA PRO A 1 -6.96 -5.24 8.87
C PRO A 1 -8.19 -4.99 9.74
N LYS A 2 -9.06 -5.99 9.95
CA LYS A 2 -10.31 -5.86 10.72
C LYS A 2 -10.07 -5.54 12.20
N ALA A 3 -9.10 -6.20 12.83
CA ALA A 3 -8.78 -6.05 14.26
C ALA A 3 -8.40 -4.61 14.64
N ALA A 4 -7.50 -3.98 13.86
CA ALA A 4 -7.04 -2.62 14.09
C ALA A 4 -7.79 -1.56 13.26
N GLY A 5 -8.69 -1.99 12.37
CA GLY A 5 -9.17 -1.15 11.27
C GLY A 5 -10.07 0.00 11.70
N ARG A 6 -10.88 -0.17 12.75
CA ARG A 6 -11.73 0.91 13.29
C ARG A 6 -10.88 2.04 13.88
N GLU A 7 -9.90 1.69 14.69
CA GLU A 7 -8.99 2.65 15.32
C GLU A 7 -8.10 3.33 14.28
N GLY A 8 -7.43 2.53 13.43
CA GLY A 8 -6.58 3.04 12.36
C GLY A 8 -7.32 3.97 11.42
N MET A 9 -8.54 3.61 11.00
CA MET A 9 -9.37 4.47 10.15
C MET A 9 -9.69 5.82 10.82
N HIS A 10 -10.05 5.80 12.11
CA HIS A 10 -10.34 7.03 12.84
C HIS A 10 -9.11 7.95 12.91
N LYS A 11 -7.94 7.38 13.20
CA LYS A 11 -6.67 8.12 13.31
C LYS A 11 -6.25 8.70 11.95
N ILE A 12 -6.36 7.91 10.89
CA ILE A 12 -6.05 8.35 9.52
C ILE A 12 -6.96 9.49 9.09
N LEU A 13 -8.28 9.35 9.24
CA LEU A 13 -9.24 10.40 8.88
C LEU A 13 -9.04 11.67 9.70
N LYS A 14 -8.74 11.54 11.00
CA LYS A 14 -8.39 12.68 11.86
C LYS A 14 -7.15 13.40 11.35
N ARG A 15 -6.07 12.66 11.03
CA ARG A 15 -4.83 13.23 10.51
C ARG A 15 -5.02 13.97 9.19
N ILE A 16 -5.83 13.42 8.28
CA ILE A 16 -6.22 14.06 7.02
C ILE A 16 -6.99 15.37 7.29
N THR A 17 -7.94 15.34 8.23
CA THR A 17 -8.71 16.54 8.61
C THR A 17 -7.79 17.64 9.15
N GLU A 18 -6.84 17.28 10.02
CA GLU A 18 -5.87 18.20 10.61
C GLU A 18 -4.87 18.77 9.59
N SER A 19 -4.62 18.08 8.47
CA SER A 19 -3.74 18.60 7.42
C SER A 19 -4.40 19.72 6.58
N GLY A 20 -5.71 19.91 6.71
CA GLY A 20 -6.49 20.82 5.87
C GLY A 20 -6.59 20.39 4.40
N LEU A 21 -6.20 19.15 4.07
CA LEU A 21 -6.32 18.60 2.72
C LEU A 21 -7.60 17.78 2.63
N GLY A 22 -8.59 18.32 1.92
CA GLY A 22 -9.85 17.63 1.66
C GLY A 22 -9.76 16.70 0.45
N SER A 23 -10.42 15.55 0.56
CA SER A 23 -10.69 14.64 -0.57
C SER A 23 -12.18 14.70 -0.90
N PHE A 24 -12.54 15.17 -2.09
CA PHE A 24 -13.95 15.23 -2.51
C PHE A 24 -14.51 13.87 -2.91
N LEU A 25 -13.66 13.04 -3.53
CA LEU A 25 -14.01 11.67 -3.91
C LEU A 25 -13.48 10.74 -2.83
N ALA A 26 -14.38 10.01 -2.17
CA ALA A 26 -14.01 9.09 -1.11
C ALA A 26 -14.80 7.78 -1.24
N VAL A 27 -14.08 6.66 -1.16
CA VAL A 27 -14.67 5.32 -1.14
C VAL A 27 -14.21 4.61 0.12
N LEU A 28 -15.16 4.24 0.99
CA LEU A 28 -14.95 3.39 2.14
C LEU A 28 -15.63 2.05 1.91
N LYS A 29 -14.89 0.96 2.08
CA LYS A 29 -15.42 -0.40 1.91
C LYS A 29 -14.89 -1.34 2.99
N LEU A 30 -15.73 -2.27 3.42
CA LEU A 30 -15.33 -3.39 4.27
C LEU A 30 -15.10 -4.62 3.39
N PHE A 31 -13.86 -5.10 3.35
CA PHE A 31 -13.50 -6.36 2.69
C PHE A 31 -13.73 -7.56 3.62
N GLY A 32 -14.09 -8.68 2.99
CA GLY A 32 -14.20 -9.99 3.64
C GLY A 32 -12.86 -10.72 3.71
N GLU A 33 -12.92 -11.95 4.19
CA GLU A 33 -11.76 -12.86 4.24
C GLU A 33 -11.34 -13.27 2.83
N GLN A 34 -10.02 -13.42 2.65
CA GLN A 34 -9.44 -14.00 1.44
C GLN A 34 -8.08 -14.62 1.77
N GLU A 35 -7.72 -15.65 1.02
CA GLU A 35 -6.37 -16.23 1.02
C GLU A 35 -5.72 -15.94 -0.33
N SER A 36 -4.56 -15.29 -0.31
CA SER A 36 -3.81 -15.02 -1.52
C SER A 36 -2.36 -14.65 -1.20
N PHE A 37 -1.47 -14.94 -2.14
CA PHE A 37 -0.04 -14.74 -1.99
C PHE A 37 0.35 -13.24 -1.99
N MET A 38 -0.11 -12.47 -2.99
CA MET A 38 0.25 -11.05 -3.17
C MET A 38 -0.95 -10.11 -3.29
N SER A 39 -2.17 -10.57 -2.99
CA SER A 39 -3.37 -9.76 -3.17
C SER A 39 -3.42 -8.59 -2.19
N PHE A 40 -3.99 -7.47 -2.65
CA PHE A 40 -4.14 -6.26 -1.85
C PHE A 40 -5.22 -6.38 -0.76
N PRO A 41 -6.44 -6.88 -1.05
CA PRO A 41 -7.48 -6.99 -0.03
C PRO A 41 -7.05 -7.85 1.16
N MET A 42 -7.73 -7.64 2.28
CA MET A 42 -7.67 -8.46 3.47
C MET A 42 -8.91 -8.16 4.27
N ALA A 43 -9.34 -9.06 5.16
CA ALA A 43 -10.48 -8.78 6.03
C ALA A 43 -10.25 -7.47 6.79
N GLY A 44 -11.12 -6.48 6.58
CA GLY A 44 -10.97 -5.15 7.17
C GLY A 44 -11.38 -4.02 6.25
N TYR A 45 -11.10 -2.79 6.67
CA TYR A 45 -11.52 -1.59 5.96
C TYR A 45 -10.50 -1.19 4.89
N THR A 46 -11.00 -0.69 3.76
CA THR A 46 -10.22 0.02 2.74
C THR A 46 -10.78 1.41 2.55
N LEU A 47 -9.90 2.37 2.33
CA LEU A 47 -10.24 3.76 2.02
C LEU A 47 -9.49 4.17 0.74
N ALA A 48 -10.20 4.74 -0.22
CA ALA A 48 -9.61 5.40 -1.37
C ALA A 48 -10.05 6.86 -1.38
N LEU A 49 -9.08 7.76 -1.54
CA LEU A 49 -9.24 9.21 -1.49
C LEU A 49 -8.48 9.83 -2.66
N ASP A 50 -9.01 10.92 -3.20
CA ASP A 50 -8.40 11.68 -4.27
C ASP A 50 -8.04 13.09 -3.76
N PHE A 51 -6.74 13.37 -3.72
CA PHE A 51 -6.20 14.66 -3.33
C PHE A 51 -5.59 15.39 -4.53
N PRO A 52 -5.79 16.71 -4.66
CA PRO A 52 -5.03 17.53 -5.59
C PRO A 52 -3.51 17.43 -5.33
N ILE A 53 -2.71 17.36 -6.38
CA ILE A 53 -1.25 17.27 -6.27
C ILE A 53 -0.69 18.56 -5.67
N SER A 54 0.09 18.42 -4.59
CA SER A 54 0.84 19.50 -3.95
C SER A 54 1.99 18.94 -3.11
N LEU A 55 2.97 19.77 -2.75
CA LEU A 55 4.05 19.35 -1.83
C LEU A 55 3.48 18.92 -0.46
N LYS A 56 2.50 19.66 0.07
CA LYS A 56 1.81 19.31 1.32
C LYS A 56 1.13 17.95 1.26
N ALA A 57 0.53 17.59 0.12
CA ALA A 57 -0.06 16.28 -0.07
C ALA A 57 1.02 15.18 -0.09
N MET A 58 2.17 15.43 -0.72
CA MET A 58 3.27 14.46 -0.75
C MET A 58 3.83 14.16 0.64
N ASP A 59 3.93 15.19 1.49
CA ASP A 59 4.34 15.04 2.90
C ASP A 59 3.30 14.28 3.71
N LEU A 60 2.01 14.66 3.58
CA LEU A 60 0.90 13.93 4.24
C LEU A 60 0.93 12.45 3.86
N PHE A 61 1.10 12.11 2.58
CA PHE A 61 1.10 10.72 2.14
C PHE A 61 2.22 9.91 2.80
N LYS A 62 3.41 10.48 3.05
CA LYS A 62 4.48 9.76 3.76
C LYS A 62 4.04 9.37 5.17
N GLU A 63 3.36 10.29 5.85
CA GLU A 63 2.82 10.04 7.19
C GLU A 63 1.70 8.99 7.15
N LEU A 64 0.80 9.08 6.17
CA LEU A 64 -0.29 8.11 5.99
C LEU A 64 0.24 6.71 5.64
N ASP A 65 1.28 6.61 4.81
CA ASP A 65 1.94 5.35 4.46
C ASP A 65 2.46 4.67 5.75
N ALA A 66 3.18 5.41 6.60
CA ALA A 66 3.67 4.93 7.89
C ALA A 66 2.53 4.49 8.83
N MET A 67 1.48 5.32 8.97
CA MET A 67 0.32 4.97 9.79
C MET A 67 -0.37 3.70 9.30
N VAL A 68 -0.55 3.54 7.98
CA VAL A 68 -1.14 2.33 7.39
C VAL A 68 -0.31 1.11 7.77
N ALA A 69 1.01 1.19 7.67
CA ALA A 69 1.90 0.09 8.06
C ALA A 69 1.82 -0.23 9.55
N ASP A 70 1.76 0.78 10.41
CA ASP A 70 1.74 0.60 11.88
C ASP A 70 0.43 -0.06 12.36
N TYR A 71 -0.68 0.14 11.65
CA TYR A 71 -1.94 -0.60 11.89
C TYR A 71 -2.03 -1.93 11.11
N GLY A 72 -0.93 -2.40 10.52
CA GLY A 72 -0.84 -3.65 9.78
C GLY A 72 -1.59 -3.66 8.45
N GLY A 73 -1.92 -2.49 7.90
CA GLY A 73 -2.48 -2.34 6.56
C GLY A 73 -1.42 -2.44 5.46
N ARG A 74 -1.85 -2.25 4.21
CA ARG A 74 -0.98 -2.17 3.04
C ARG A 74 -1.55 -1.23 1.99
N LEU A 75 -0.72 -0.76 1.07
CA LEU A 75 -1.15 0.06 -0.07
C LEU A 75 -1.48 -0.82 -1.28
N TYR A 76 -2.36 -0.34 -2.15
CA TYR A 76 -2.72 -1.08 -3.37
C TYR A 76 -1.75 -0.76 -4.50
N LEU A 77 -0.97 -1.75 -4.94
CA LEU A 77 0.00 -1.60 -6.04
C LEU A 77 -0.59 -0.99 -7.32
N ALA A 78 -1.85 -1.30 -7.66
CA ALA A 78 -2.50 -0.75 -8.85
C ALA A 78 -2.84 0.75 -8.74
N LYS A 79 -2.76 1.32 -7.54
CA LYS A 79 -2.99 2.75 -7.26
C LYS A 79 -1.73 3.45 -6.76
N ASP A 80 -0.61 2.73 -6.67
CA ASP A 80 0.63 3.25 -6.13
C ASP A 80 1.60 3.69 -7.23
N SER A 81 2.27 4.82 -6.98
CA SER A 81 3.38 5.31 -7.80
C SER A 81 4.61 5.73 -6.98
N ARG A 82 4.61 5.55 -5.65
CA ARG A 82 5.56 6.19 -4.72
C ARG A 82 6.09 5.31 -3.58
N MET A 83 5.42 4.22 -3.25
CA MET A 83 5.84 3.29 -2.19
C MET A 83 7.29 2.82 -2.37
N ASP A 84 8.10 2.82 -1.33
CA ASP A 84 9.46 2.28 -1.41
C ASP A 84 9.50 0.76 -1.13
N ALA A 85 10.68 0.17 -1.30
CA ALA A 85 10.90 -1.24 -1.05
C ALA A 85 10.71 -1.62 0.43
N GLU A 86 11.05 -0.72 1.36
CA GLU A 86 10.90 -0.96 2.81
C GLU A 86 9.43 -1.09 3.21
N MET A 87 8.59 -0.16 2.74
CA MET A 87 7.14 -0.19 2.96
C MET A 87 6.51 -1.43 2.31
N PHE A 88 6.96 -1.81 1.12
CA PHE A 88 6.49 -3.03 0.45
C PHE A 88 6.81 -4.28 1.29
N GLU A 89 8.06 -4.45 1.69
CA GLU A 89 8.51 -5.58 2.52
C GLU A 89 7.77 -5.62 3.87
N LYS A 90 7.56 -4.47 4.51
CA LYS A 90 6.85 -4.36 5.80
C LYS A 90 5.37 -4.76 5.69
N THR A 91 4.72 -4.53 4.55
CA THR A 91 3.24 -4.61 4.44
C THR A 91 2.72 -5.76 3.58
N TYR A 92 3.58 -6.40 2.78
CA TYR A 92 3.30 -7.62 2.02
C TYR A 92 4.10 -8.80 2.61
N PRO A 93 3.48 -9.66 3.43
CA PRO A 93 4.19 -10.73 4.16
C PRO A 93 4.98 -11.71 3.30
N ASN A 94 4.59 -11.90 2.04
CA ASN A 94 5.24 -12.81 1.09
C ASN A 94 6.15 -12.07 0.10
N ALA A 95 6.56 -10.82 0.38
CA ALA A 95 7.38 -10.02 -0.52
C ALA A 95 8.71 -10.69 -0.88
N ALA A 96 9.42 -11.24 0.11
CA ALA A 96 10.66 -11.97 -0.09
C ALA A 96 10.48 -13.21 -0.98
N ASP A 97 9.48 -14.04 -0.70
CA ASP A 97 9.19 -15.26 -1.48
C ASP A 97 8.79 -14.89 -2.91
N PHE A 98 8.00 -13.82 -3.10
CA PHE A 98 7.64 -13.33 -4.42
C PHE A 98 8.86 -12.81 -5.20
N ARG A 99 9.75 -12.06 -4.55
CA ARG A 99 11.02 -11.62 -5.13
C ARG A 99 11.85 -12.81 -5.61
N GLN A 100 11.97 -13.85 -4.78
CA GLN A 100 12.70 -15.07 -5.14
C GLN A 100 12.07 -15.79 -6.34
N ALA A 101 10.74 -15.91 -6.36
CA ALA A 101 10.04 -16.54 -7.48
C ALA A 101 10.28 -15.78 -8.81
N ILE A 102 10.25 -14.45 -8.79
CA ILE A 102 10.55 -13.64 -9.98
C ILE A 102 12.03 -13.77 -10.39
N ALA A 103 12.96 -13.81 -9.43
CA ALA A 103 14.38 -14.02 -9.72
C ALA A 103 14.62 -15.37 -10.44
N LEU A 104 14.04 -16.46 -9.95
CA LEU A 104 14.13 -17.79 -10.58
C LEU A 104 13.56 -17.81 -12.01
N LEU A 105 12.44 -17.10 -12.25
CA LEU A 105 11.91 -16.96 -13.61
C LEU A 105 12.86 -16.18 -14.52
N ASN A 106 13.53 -15.16 -13.99
CA ASN A 106 14.45 -14.32 -14.73
C ASN A 106 15.85 -14.95 -14.94
N GLU A 107 16.22 -15.97 -14.16
CA GLU A 107 17.41 -16.80 -14.42
C GLU A 107 17.27 -17.61 -15.72
N GLY A 108 16.04 -17.92 -16.13
CA GLY A 108 15.76 -18.53 -17.42
C GLY A 108 15.86 -17.54 -18.60
N ASN A 109 15.17 -17.88 -19.69
CA ASN A 109 15.07 -17.02 -20.89
C ASN A 109 14.04 -15.90 -20.76
N THR A 110 13.44 -15.73 -19.59
CA THR A 110 12.44 -14.68 -19.33
C THR A 110 13.10 -13.46 -18.70
N LYS A 111 12.56 -12.27 -18.99
CA LYS A 111 13.00 -11.00 -18.41
C LYS A 111 11.77 -10.16 -18.06
N PHE A 112 11.15 -10.45 -16.92
CA PHE A 112 10.08 -9.63 -16.37
C PHE A 112 10.66 -8.55 -15.47
N ALA A 113 10.42 -7.29 -15.84
CA ALA A 113 10.70 -6.12 -15.02
C ALA A 113 9.75 -4.98 -15.39
N SER A 114 9.51 -4.09 -14.44
CA SER A 114 8.74 -2.86 -14.59
C SER A 114 9.36 -1.76 -13.71
N LEU A 115 8.97 -0.51 -13.93
CA LEU A 115 9.39 0.58 -13.05
C LEU A 115 8.89 0.37 -11.61
N LEU A 116 7.70 -0.22 -11.44
CA LEU A 116 7.18 -0.60 -10.13
C LEU A 116 8.07 -1.65 -9.47
N SER A 117 8.33 -2.77 -10.15
CA SER A 117 9.11 -3.88 -9.60
C SER A 117 10.54 -3.47 -9.24
N LYS A 118 11.15 -2.56 -10.00
CA LYS A 118 12.44 -1.94 -9.65
C LYS A 118 12.34 -1.09 -8.38
N ARG A 119 11.36 -0.18 -8.31
CA ARG A 119 11.17 0.73 -7.17
C ARG A 119 10.90 0.01 -5.85
N ILE A 120 10.12 -1.07 -5.87
CA ILE A 120 9.79 -1.85 -4.66
C ILE A 120 10.76 -3.03 -4.43
N GLY A 121 11.86 -3.07 -5.19
CA GLY A 121 12.95 -4.02 -4.98
C GLY A 121 12.63 -5.48 -5.31
N ILE A 122 11.71 -5.75 -6.24
CA ILE A 122 11.44 -7.11 -6.75
C ILE A 122 12.44 -7.49 -7.84
N THR A 123 12.87 -6.53 -8.65
CA THR A 123 13.82 -6.72 -9.75
C THR A 123 14.89 -5.63 -9.73
N ASP A 124 16.06 -5.90 -10.31
CA ASP A 124 17.07 -4.87 -10.60
C ASP A 124 16.62 -3.88 -11.69
#